data_AF-A0A4S2EZ74-F1
#
_entry.id   AF-A0A4S2EZ74-F1
#
_cell.length_a   1.000
_cell.length_b   1.000
_cell.length_c   1.000
_cell.angle_alpha   90.00
_cell.angle_beta   90.00
_cell.angle_gamma   90.00
#
_symmetry.space_group_name_H-M   'P 1'
#
loop_
_entity.id
_entity.type
_entity.pdbx_description
1 polymer ?
#
loop_
_entity_poly.entity_id
_entity_poly.type
_entity_poly.pdbx_seq_one_letter_code
_entity_poly.pdbx_strand_id
1 'polypeptide(L)'
;MKKLPALVAGLCLSTTLLAGCAAPTLPAASQTAQGAYFTERDSDTAYDADTTISLDLSQLDKATQAPGVSVDGSQVTLTQEGIYLISGQLAEGSLAVDAPQDAKVHLVLQEAALSNSTDTPLAITQADKVIITLEGNSSLSQTSEDAVSEGSSSPCAIASSSDLTLNGGGITHHHFCSRQGHRLQR
;
A
#
# COMPACT_ATOMS: atom_id res chain seq x y z
N MET A 1 51.59 33.57 -46.15
CA MET A 1 52.61 33.64 -45.08
C MET A 1 52.95 35.10 -44.84
N LYS A 2 52.37 35.72 -43.81
CA LYS A 2 52.68 37.09 -43.36
C LYS A 2 52.91 37.02 -41.86
N LYS A 3 54.13 37.34 -41.43
CA LYS A 3 54.54 37.51 -40.03
C LYS A 3 54.41 38.99 -39.68
N LEU A 4 53.99 39.32 -38.45
CA LEU A 4 54.56 40.35 -37.54
C LEU A 4 53.73 40.39 -36.22
N PRO A 5 54.21 41.04 -35.12
CA PRO A 5 54.30 40.44 -33.80
C PRO A 5 53.57 41.26 -32.71
N ALA A 6 53.76 40.80 -31.47
CA ALA A 6 53.57 41.43 -30.16
C ALA A 6 53.33 42.95 -30.09
N LEU A 7 52.49 43.40 -29.13
CA LEU A 7 52.94 44.16 -27.94
C LEU A 7 51.76 44.64 -27.05
N VAL A 8 51.91 44.45 -25.72
CA VAL A 8 51.49 45.31 -24.58
C VAL A 8 50.03 45.35 -24.09
N ALA A 9 49.86 44.69 -22.94
CA ALA A 9 49.31 45.12 -21.64
C ALA A 9 48.23 46.22 -21.56
N GLY A 10 47.11 45.84 -20.95
CA GLY A 10 46.12 46.75 -20.37
C GLY A 10 45.44 46.08 -19.17
N LEU A 11 45.82 46.51 -17.98
CA LEU A 11 45.25 46.20 -16.68
C LEU A 11 43.73 46.45 -16.66
N CYS A 12 42.92 45.41 -16.47
CA CYS A 12 41.51 45.54 -16.07
C CYS A 12 41.24 44.58 -14.91
N LEU A 13 41.44 45.12 -13.71
CA LEU A 13 40.97 44.56 -12.45
C LEU A 13 39.43 44.60 -12.47
N SER A 14 38.78 43.47 -12.73
CA SER A 14 37.33 43.34 -12.54
C SER A 14 37.04 41.96 -11.93
N THR A 15 37.03 41.96 -10.60
CA THR A 15 36.54 40.86 -9.79
C THR A 15 35.01 40.86 -9.84
N THR A 16 34.45 39.94 -10.60
CA THR A 16 33.06 39.51 -10.47
C THR A 16 33.05 37.99 -10.38
N LEU A 17 32.96 37.48 -9.15
CA LEU A 17 32.56 36.09 -8.92
C LEU A 17 31.36 36.09 -7.97
N LEU A 18 30.38 35.33 -8.42
CA LEU A 18 29.01 35.23 -7.95
C LEU A 18 28.94 34.97 -6.45
N ALA A 19 28.08 35.72 -5.76
CA ALA A 19 27.57 35.33 -4.46
C ALA A 19 26.78 34.03 -4.62
N GLY A 20 27.43 32.90 -4.32
CA GLY A 20 26.76 31.62 -4.16
C GLY A 20 25.84 31.71 -2.95
N CYS A 21 24.53 31.69 -3.19
CA CYS A 21 23.55 31.49 -2.14
C CYS A 21 23.67 30.02 -1.71
N ALA A 22 24.46 29.75 -0.68
CA ALA A 22 24.42 28.46 -0.01
C ALA A 22 23.06 28.37 0.69
N ALA A 23 22.14 27.61 0.09
CA ALA A 23 20.93 27.19 0.79
C ALA A 23 21.38 26.47 2.08
N PRO A 24 20.73 26.69 3.23
CA PRO A 24 21.03 25.92 4.41
C PRO A 24 20.72 24.45 4.08
N THR A 25 21.77 23.63 3.97
CA THR A 25 21.64 22.18 3.97
C THR A 25 21.04 21.82 5.33
N LEU A 26 19.74 21.59 5.34
CA LEU A 26 19.06 21.02 6.48
C LEU A 26 19.77 19.69 6.79
N PRO A 27 20.13 19.42 8.05
CA PRO A 27 20.64 18.11 8.41
C PRO A 27 19.60 17.07 7.95
N ALA A 28 20.04 16.09 7.17
CA ALA A 28 19.25 14.93 6.83
C ALA A 28 18.63 14.41 8.12
N ALA A 29 17.30 14.33 8.16
CA ALA A 29 16.56 13.86 9.32
C ALA A 29 17.15 12.51 9.73
N SER A 30 17.84 12.48 10.86
CA SER A 30 18.36 11.25 11.44
C SER A 30 17.18 10.31 11.63
N GLN A 31 17.12 9.24 10.83
CA GLN A 31 16.21 8.12 11.03
C GLN A 31 16.49 7.54 12.42
N THR A 32 15.75 8.05 13.39
CA THR A 32 15.92 7.69 14.79
C THR A 32 15.13 6.40 14.99
N ALA A 33 15.84 5.29 15.19
CA ALA A 33 15.35 4.06 15.84
C ALA A 33 13.98 3.52 15.37
N GLN A 34 13.76 3.37 14.06
CA GLN A 34 12.57 2.66 13.53
C GLN A 34 12.75 1.12 13.54
N GLY A 35 13.97 0.60 13.63
CA GLY A 35 14.28 -0.82 13.41
C GLY A 35 13.81 -1.83 14.46
N ALA A 36 13.08 -1.42 15.50
CA ALA A 36 12.58 -2.35 16.53
C ALA A 36 11.12 -2.82 16.31
N TYR A 37 10.37 -2.13 15.45
CA TYR A 37 8.95 -2.42 15.18
C TYR A 37 8.66 -2.74 13.71
N PHE A 38 9.67 -2.70 12.85
CA PHE A 38 9.56 -3.04 11.44
C PHE A 38 10.53 -4.16 11.11
N THR A 39 10.05 -5.07 10.28
CA THR A 39 10.81 -6.17 9.69
C THR A 39 11.07 -5.86 8.22
N GLU A 40 12.07 -6.50 7.62
CA GLU A 40 12.32 -6.37 6.17
C GLU A 40 11.08 -6.71 5.33
N ARG A 41 10.24 -7.65 5.82
CA ARG A 41 8.96 -8.01 5.21
C ARG A 41 7.96 -6.87 5.11
N ASP A 42 8.06 -5.81 5.91
CA ASP A 42 7.13 -4.67 5.85
C ASP A 42 7.34 -3.80 4.61
N SER A 43 8.59 -3.75 4.13
CA SER A 43 8.97 -2.99 2.94
C SER A 43 9.09 -3.86 1.70
N ASP A 44 8.97 -5.19 1.84
CA ASP A 44 9.01 -6.12 0.73
C ASP A 44 7.67 -6.09 -0.03
N THR A 45 7.73 -5.59 -1.25
CA THR A 45 6.60 -5.58 -2.19
C THR A 45 6.74 -6.68 -3.25
N ALA A 46 7.84 -7.45 -3.24
CA ALA A 46 8.08 -8.48 -4.22
C ALA A 46 7.19 -9.69 -3.96
N TYR A 47 6.72 -10.30 -5.03
CA TYR A 47 6.04 -11.59 -5.01
C TYR A 47 6.39 -12.36 -6.27
N ASP A 48 6.33 -13.69 -6.19
CA ASP A 48 6.53 -14.58 -7.33
C ASP A 48 5.16 -14.95 -7.91
N ALA A 49 4.85 -14.37 -9.08
CA ALA A 49 3.59 -14.59 -9.79
C ALA A 49 3.28 -16.07 -10.09
N ASP A 50 4.29 -16.94 -10.19
CA ASP A 50 4.09 -18.37 -10.45
C ASP A 50 3.59 -19.13 -9.21
N THR A 51 3.85 -18.58 -8.02
CA THR A 51 3.40 -19.15 -6.73
C THR A 51 2.19 -18.40 -6.14
N THR A 52 1.83 -17.28 -6.75
CA THR A 52 0.74 -16.43 -6.29
C THR A 52 -0.62 -16.96 -6.73
N ILE A 53 -1.57 -16.93 -5.81
CA ILE A 53 -2.95 -17.33 -6.06
C ILE A 53 -3.67 -16.14 -6.70
N SER A 54 -4.07 -16.28 -7.97
CA SER A 54 -4.82 -15.24 -8.68
C SER A 54 -6.30 -15.26 -8.34
N LEU A 55 -6.86 -14.10 -8.01
CA LEU A 55 -8.25 -13.91 -7.63
C LEU A 55 -8.85 -12.70 -8.37
N ASP A 56 -9.63 -12.97 -9.41
CA ASP A 56 -10.45 -11.94 -10.08
C ASP A 56 -11.83 -11.86 -9.41
N LEU A 57 -12.08 -10.75 -8.73
CA LEU A 57 -13.33 -10.46 -8.02
C LEU A 57 -14.55 -10.37 -8.95
N SER A 58 -14.32 -10.14 -10.24
CA SER A 58 -15.36 -10.13 -11.28
C SER A 58 -15.75 -11.54 -11.73
N GLN A 59 -15.00 -12.57 -11.29
CA GLN A 59 -15.15 -13.98 -11.69
C GLN A 59 -15.16 -14.91 -10.48
N LEU A 60 -16.04 -14.65 -9.50
CA LEU A 60 -16.12 -15.41 -8.24
C LEU A 60 -16.34 -16.91 -8.42
N ASP A 61 -17.01 -17.35 -9.49
CA ASP A 61 -17.18 -18.77 -9.80
C ASP A 61 -15.84 -19.50 -9.98
N LYS A 62 -14.82 -18.80 -10.50
CA LYS A 62 -13.46 -19.33 -10.65
C LYS A 62 -12.65 -19.24 -9.36
N ALA A 63 -12.95 -18.27 -8.51
CA ALA A 63 -12.28 -18.07 -7.23
C ALA A 63 -12.43 -19.29 -6.30
N THR A 64 -13.58 -19.98 -6.34
CA THR A 64 -13.83 -21.19 -5.54
C THR A 64 -12.89 -22.36 -5.85
N GLN A 65 -12.18 -22.33 -6.99
CA GLN A 65 -11.23 -23.37 -7.38
C GLN A 65 -9.81 -23.08 -6.87
N ALA A 66 -9.56 -21.87 -6.37
CA ALA A 66 -8.26 -21.46 -5.88
C ALA A 66 -8.01 -22.03 -4.47
N PRO A 67 -6.78 -22.50 -4.17
CA PRO A 67 -6.44 -23.05 -2.86
C PRO A 67 -6.60 -21.96 -1.78
N GLY A 68 -7.20 -22.35 -0.65
CA GLY A 68 -7.40 -21.45 0.47
C GLY A 68 -8.44 -20.35 0.25
N VAL A 69 -9.21 -20.38 -0.84
CA VAL A 69 -10.29 -19.42 -1.12
C VAL A 69 -11.65 -20.09 -0.96
N SER A 70 -12.53 -19.49 -0.17
CA SER A 70 -13.94 -19.84 -0.06
C SER A 70 -14.80 -18.68 -0.56
N VAL A 71 -15.93 -18.99 -1.20
CA VAL A 71 -16.90 -17.97 -1.64
C VAL A 71 -18.29 -18.36 -1.16
N ASP A 72 -18.96 -17.45 -0.45
CA ASP A 72 -20.37 -17.55 -0.07
C ASP A 72 -21.09 -16.28 -0.53
N GLY A 73 -21.86 -16.39 -1.62
CA GLY A 73 -22.49 -15.24 -2.28
C GLY A 73 -21.44 -14.21 -2.72
N SER A 74 -21.49 -13.01 -2.13
CA SER A 74 -20.53 -11.92 -2.37
C SER A 74 -19.44 -11.83 -1.31
N GLN A 75 -19.31 -12.83 -0.43
CA GLN A 75 -18.24 -12.90 0.56
C GLN A 75 -17.15 -13.86 0.07
N VAL A 76 -15.94 -13.36 -0.06
CA VAL A 76 -14.74 -14.13 -0.39
C VAL A 76 -13.90 -14.25 0.87
N THR A 77 -13.50 -15.45 1.27
CA THR A 77 -12.71 -15.69 2.48
C THR A 77 -11.41 -16.39 2.13
N LEU A 78 -10.29 -15.78 2.53
CA LEU A 78 -8.95 -16.33 2.45
C LEU A 78 -8.64 -17.06 3.76
N THR A 79 -8.41 -18.37 3.66
CA THR A 79 -8.36 -19.29 4.80
C THR A 79 -6.98 -19.90 5.05
N GLN A 80 -5.99 -19.56 4.23
CA GLN A 80 -4.64 -20.15 4.28
C GLN A 80 -3.56 -19.08 4.18
N GLU A 81 -2.37 -19.43 4.65
CA GLU A 81 -1.15 -18.68 4.36
C GLU A 81 -0.90 -18.66 2.84
N GLY A 82 -0.46 -17.51 2.32
CA GLY A 82 -0.15 -17.38 0.90
C GLY A 82 -0.11 -15.94 0.41
N ILE A 83 0.26 -15.80 -0.85
CA ILE A 83 0.20 -14.55 -1.60
C ILE A 83 -1.02 -14.62 -2.53
N TYR A 84 -1.84 -13.58 -2.50
CA TYR A 84 -3.07 -13.47 -3.28
C TYR A 84 -3.00 -12.22 -4.17
N LEU A 85 -2.95 -12.43 -5.49
CA LEU A 85 -3.07 -11.35 -6.47
C LEU A 85 -4.54 -11.11 -6.75
N ILE A 86 -5.05 -9.99 -6.25
CA ILE A 86 -6.46 -9.64 -6.28
C ILE A 86 -6.66 -8.54 -7.32
N SER A 87 -7.58 -8.78 -8.25
CA SER A 87 -7.92 -7.84 -9.32
C SER A 87 -9.44 -7.77 -9.53
N GLY A 88 -9.88 -6.83 -10.37
CA GLY A 88 -11.28 -6.71 -10.76
C GLY A 88 -12.14 -6.00 -9.72
N GLN A 89 -13.46 -6.15 -9.81
CA GLN A 89 -14.41 -5.38 -9.01
C GLN A 89 -15.43 -6.25 -8.28
N LEU A 90 -15.64 -5.92 -7.00
CA LEU A 90 -16.73 -6.44 -6.17
C LEU A 90 -17.54 -5.24 -5.64
N ALA A 91 -18.69 -4.94 -6.27
CA ALA A 91 -19.44 -3.72 -5.99
C ALA A 91 -20.24 -3.75 -4.68
N GLU A 92 -20.73 -4.93 -4.27
CA GLU A 92 -21.42 -5.16 -3.00
C GLU A 92 -20.98 -6.51 -2.45
N GLY A 93 -19.89 -6.50 -1.68
CA GLY A 93 -19.33 -7.72 -1.12
C GLY A 93 -18.20 -7.47 -0.15
N SER A 94 -17.62 -8.54 0.38
CA SER A 94 -16.52 -8.47 1.34
C SER A 94 -15.44 -9.46 0.99
N LEU A 95 -14.19 -9.04 1.17
CA LEU A 95 -13.03 -9.91 1.22
C LEU A 95 -12.60 -10.05 2.67
N ALA A 96 -12.57 -11.29 3.16
CA ALA A 96 -12.19 -11.62 4.52
C ALA A 96 -10.85 -12.40 4.55
N VAL A 97 -10.00 -12.09 5.51
CA VAL A 97 -8.84 -12.92 5.87
C VAL A 97 -9.15 -13.59 7.21
N ASP A 98 -9.33 -14.90 7.17
CA ASP A 98 -9.57 -15.77 8.32
C ASP A 98 -8.69 -17.01 8.22
N ALA A 99 -7.39 -16.78 8.43
CA ALA A 99 -6.34 -17.79 8.35
C ALA A 99 -5.89 -18.22 9.75
N PRO A 100 -5.09 -19.29 9.88
CA PRO A 100 -4.46 -19.66 11.14
C PRO A 100 -3.69 -18.49 11.80
N GLN A 101 -3.59 -18.49 13.13
CA GLN A 101 -2.97 -17.38 13.90
C GLN A 101 -1.46 -17.19 13.62
N ASP A 102 -0.80 -18.19 13.05
CA ASP A 102 0.61 -18.16 12.65
C ASP A 102 0.81 -17.86 11.15
N ALA A 103 -0.28 -17.75 10.38
CA ALA A 103 -0.28 -17.55 8.94
C ALA A 103 0.09 -16.12 8.55
N LYS A 104 1.00 -15.99 7.57
CA LYS A 104 1.34 -14.71 6.93
C LYS A 104 0.60 -14.59 5.60
N VAL A 105 -0.28 -13.60 5.48
CA VAL A 105 -1.07 -13.40 4.27
C VAL A 105 -0.61 -12.14 3.55
N HIS A 106 -0.31 -12.24 2.27
CA HIS A 106 0.09 -11.11 1.45
C HIS A 106 -0.97 -10.86 0.37
N LEU A 107 -1.67 -9.74 0.48
CA LEU A 107 -2.67 -9.29 -0.48
C LEU A 107 -2.00 -8.30 -1.44
N VAL A 108 -1.93 -8.65 -2.72
CA VAL A 108 -1.50 -7.73 -3.77
C VAL A 108 -2.76 -7.23 -4.48
N LEU A 109 -3.15 -5.98 -4.23
CA LEU A 109 -4.31 -5.35 -4.86
C LEU A 109 -3.87 -4.67 -6.15
N GLN A 110 -4.07 -5.35 -7.28
CA GLN A 110 -3.72 -4.86 -8.61
C GLN A 110 -4.97 -4.36 -9.33
N GLU A 111 -5.18 -3.05 -9.28
CA GLU A 111 -6.39 -2.39 -9.83
C GLU A 111 -7.70 -2.99 -9.29
N ALA A 112 -7.69 -3.40 -8.02
CA ALA A 112 -8.85 -4.01 -7.37
C ALA A 112 -9.80 -2.95 -6.80
N ALA A 113 -11.10 -3.15 -7.01
CA ALA A 113 -12.15 -2.28 -6.48
C ALA A 113 -13.13 -3.08 -5.62
N LEU A 114 -13.12 -2.89 -4.30
CA LEU A 114 -14.09 -3.48 -3.38
C LEU A 114 -14.99 -2.40 -2.80
N SER A 115 -16.28 -2.65 -2.81
CA SER A 115 -17.29 -1.78 -2.22
C SER A 115 -18.32 -2.60 -1.45
N ASN A 116 -18.82 -2.01 -0.36
CA ASN A 116 -19.90 -2.58 0.43
C ASN A 116 -20.65 -1.46 1.14
N SER A 117 -21.97 -1.43 0.96
CA SER A 117 -22.85 -0.43 1.56
C SER A 117 -23.21 -0.73 3.01
N THR A 118 -23.06 -1.98 3.46
CA THR A 118 -23.57 -2.46 4.75
C THR A 118 -22.49 -2.89 5.73
N ASP A 119 -21.34 -3.33 5.22
CA ASP A 119 -20.24 -3.90 6.01
C ASP A 119 -18.87 -3.43 5.51
N THR A 120 -17.79 -3.82 6.18
CA THR A 120 -16.41 -3.54 5.79
C THR A 120 -16.02 -4.34 4.53
N PRO A 121 -15.57 -3.67 3.45
CA PRO A 121 -15.14 -4.34 2.22
C PRO A 121 -13.94 -5.27 2.38
N LEU A 122 -12.99 -4.95 3.26
CA LEU A 122 -11.84 -5.79 3.57
C LEU A 122 -11.69 -6.01 5.08
N ALA A 123 -12.05 -7.19 5.54
CA ALA A 123 -12.01 -7.58 6.95
C ALA A 123 -10.88 -8.57 7.21
N ILE A 124 -10.00 -8.28 8.16
CA ILE A 124 -8.95 -9.18 8.62
C ILE A 124 -9.33 -9.64 10.03
N THR A 125 -9.92 -10.83 10.08
CA THR A 125 -10.40 -11.44 11.31
C THR A 125 -9.26 -12.10 12.06
N GLN A 126 -8.42 -12.88 11.35
CA GLN A 126 -7.32 -13.62 11.97
C GLN A 126 -6.20 -13.94 10.96
N ALA A 127 -4.96 -13.70 11.41
CA ALA A 127 -3.69 -14.07 10.81
C ALA A 127 -2.56 -13.66 11.79
N ASP A 128 -1.32 -14.12 11.58
CA ASP A 128 -0.12 -13.58 12.25
C ASP A 128 0.13 -12.15 11.76
N LYS A 129 0.23 -12.00 10.43
CA LYS A 129 0.51 -10.74 9.77
C LYS A 129 -0.14 -10.69 8.40
N VAL A 130 -0.74 -9.56 8.09
CA VAL A 130 -1.27 -9.24 6.76
C VAL A 130 -0.46 -8.11 6.14
N ILE A 131 0.02 -8.32 4.92
CA ILE A 131 0.64 -7.27 4.11
C ILE A 131 -0.30 -6.97 2.97
N ILE A 132 -0.64 -5.70 2.75
CA ILE A 132 -1.39 -5.22 1.59
C ILE A 132 -0.44 -4.39 0.74
N THR A 133 -0.10 -4.92 -0.43
CA THR A 133 0.63 -4.20 -1.47
C THR A 133 -0.34 -3.64 -2.49
N LEU A 134 -0.27 -2.34 -2.70
CA LEU A 134 -1.10 -1.63 -3.67
C LEU A 134 -0.34 -1.48 -4.99
N GLU A 135 -0.91 -2.03 -6.06
CA GLU A 135 -0.44 -1.85 -7.43
C GLU A 135 -1.52 -1.17 -8.28
N GLY A 136 -1.15 -0.07 -8.96
CA GLY A 136 -2.11 0.69 -9.77
C GLY A 136 -3.13 1.46 -8.94
N ASN A 137 -4.34 1.60 -9.47
CA ASN A 137 -5.42 2.39 -8.86
C ASN A 137 -6.44 1.47 -8.19
N SER A 138 -6.23 1.17 -6.90
CA SER A 138 -7.12 0.29 -6.13
C SER A 138 -8.09 1.12 -5.27
N SER A 139 -9.29 0.60 -5.02
CA SER A 139 -10.37 1.29 -4.31
C SER A 139 -11.06 0.35 -3.33
N LEU A 140 -11.31 0.82 -2.10
CA LEU A 140 -11.93 0.06 -1.01
C LEU A 140 -12.99 0.94 -0.32
N SER A 141 -14.24 0.90 -0.74
CA SER A 141 -15.26 1.85 -0.30
C SER A 141 -16.28 1.22 0.63
N GLN A 142 -16.36 1.68 1.87
CA GLN A 142 -17.56 1.45 2.69
C GLN A 142 -18.49 2.65 2.54
N THR A 143 -19.69 2.46 1.98
CA THR A 143 -20.63 3.54 1.66
C THR A 143 -21.81 3.65 2.63
N SER A 144 -21.74 3.02 3.81
CA SER A 144 -22.86 3.00 4.76
C SER A 144 -23.38 4.41 5.05
N GLU A 145 -24.62 4.68 4.63
CA GLU A 145 -25.32 5.95 4.84
C GLU A 145 -25.69 6.15 6.33
N ASP A 146 -25.59 5.10 7.15
CA ASP A 146 -26.00 5.06 8.56
C ASP A 146 -24.86 5.32 9.57
N ALA A 147 -23.89 6.16 9.22
CA ALA A 147 -22.74 6.44 10.07
C ALA A 147 -23.01 7.44 11.21
N VAL A 148 -24.16 7.42 11.89
CA VAL A 148 -24.33 8.11 13.18
C VAL A 148 -25.43 7.48 14.04
N SER A 149 -25.17 6.30 14.61
CA SER A 149 -25.89 5.88 15.81
C SER A 149 -24.90 5.76 16.96
N GLU A 150 -25.23 6.35 18.10
CA GLU A 150 -24.41 6.39 19.32
C GLU A 150 -24.10 4.95 19.79
N GLY A 151 -22.99 4.38 19.30
CA GLY A 151 -22.56 3.01 19.58
C GLY A 151 -22.06 2.21 18.37
N SER A 152 -22.30 2.65 17.13
CA SER A 152 -21.76 1.99 15.92
C SER A 152 -20.31 2.41 15.68
N SER A 153 -19.40 1.45 15.48
CA SER A 153 -18.07 1.78 14.96
C SER A 153 -18.19 2.50 13.63
N SER A 154 -17.43 3.58 13.44
CA SER A 154 -17.39 4.33 12.19
C SER A 154 -17.19 3.40 10.98
N PRO A 155 -17.69 3.76 9.78
CA PRO A 155 -17.41 3.00 8.57
C PRO A 155 -15.90 2.97 8.30
N CYS A 156 -15.40 1.77 8.00
CA CYS A 156 -14.01 1.44 7.83
C CYS A 156 -13.82 0.58 6.58
N ALA A 157 -13.09 1.10 5.59
CA ALA A 157 -12.79 0.39 4.35
C ALA A 157 -11.99 -0.90 4.59
N ILE A 158 -11.08 -0.85 5.56
CA ILE A 158 -10.30 -1.98 6.04
C ILE A 158 -10.47 -2.03 7.57
N ALA A 159 -10.79 -3.21 8.09
CA ALA A 159 -10.79 -3.49 9.52
C ALA A 159 -9.85 -4.67 9.79
N SER A 160 -8.95 -4.55 10.77
CA SER A 160 -8.02 -5.62 11.13
C SER A 160 -7.95 -5.85 12.63
N SER A 161 -7.95 -7.13 13.00
CA SER A 161 -7.60 -7.64 14.33
C SER A 161 -6.19 -8.21 14.41
N SER A 162 -5.47 -8.26 13.28
CA SER A 162 -4.09 -8.73 13.15
C SER A 162 -3.12 -7.59 12.81
N ASP A 163 -1.82 -7.86 12.94
CA ASP A 163 -0.78 -6.96 12.45
C ASP A 163 -0.97 -6.73 10.96
N LEU A 164 -1.04 -5.46 10.57
CA LEU A 164 -1.34 -5.06 9.20
C LEU A 164 -0.32 -4.03 8.72
N THR A 165 0.27 -4.34 7.57
CA THR A 165 1.14 -3.45 6.82
C THR A 165 0.49 -3.09 5.51
N LEU A 166 0.58 -1.82 5.11
CA LEU A 166 0.16 -1.34 3.81
C LEU A 166 1.37 -0.67 3.14
N ASN A 167 1.69 -1.13 1.93
CA ASN A 167 2.85 -0.70 1.15
C ASN A 167 2.53 -0.70 -0.37
N GLY A 168 3.53 -0.49 -1.20
CA GLY A 168 3.39 -0.39 -2.66
C GLY A 168 3.20 1.04 -3.16
N GLY A 169 3.20 1.19 -4.49
CA GLY A 169 3.15 2.50 -5.17
C GLY A 169 1.74 2.93 -5.61
N GLY A 170 0.73 2.09 -5.39
CA GLY A 170 -0.64 2.36 -5.80
C GLY A 170 -1.35 3.43 -4.96
N ILE A 171 -2.48 3.92 -5.47
CA ILE A 171 -3.34 4.88 -4.77
C ILE A 171 -4.55 4.18 -4.15
N THR A 172 -5.00 4.65 -2.99
CA THR A 172 -6.30 4.31 -2.38
C THR A 172 -7.03 5.58 -2.00
N HIS A 173 -8.37 5.55 -2.06
CA HIS A 173 -9.22 6.74 -1.89
C HIS A 173 -10.03 6.77 -0.58
N HIS A 174 -9.63 6.02 0.46
CA HIS A 174 -10.55 5.69 1.57
C HIS A 174 -10.00 5.83 2.99
N HIS A 175 -10.93 5.89 3.95
CA HIS A 175 -10.67 5.92 5.39
C HIS A 175 -10.34 4.52 5.93
N PHE A 176 -9.15 4.43 6.54
CA PHE A 176 -8.62 3.21 7.14
C PHE A 176 -8.90 3.20 8.65
N CYS A 177 -9.43 2.09 9.18
CA CYS A 177 -9.59 1.93 10.62
C CYS A 177 -8.85 0.70 11.14
N SER A 178 -7.73 0.97 11.83
CA SER A 178 -7.11 0.00 12.71
C SER A 178 -7.84 -0.07 14.04
N ARG A 179 -8.07 -1.28 14.59
CA ARG A 179 -8.37 -1.41 16.03
C ARG A 179 -7.12 -1.71 16.88
N GLN A 180 -5.99 -2.08 16.26
CA GLN A 180 -4.72 -2.31 16.96
C GLN A 180 -3.50 -2.06 16.04
N GLY A 181 -2.62 -1.15 16.48
CA GLY A 181 -1.25 -0.93 15.97
C GLY A 181 -1.07 -1.00 14.45
N HIS A 182 -1.29 0.09 13.73
CA HIS A 182 -0.91 0.19 12.31
C HIS A 182 0.09 1.33 12.08
N ARG A 183 1.05 1.11 11.18
CA ARG A 183 1.89 2.17 10.60
C ARG A 183 1.82 2.09 9.08
N LEU A 184 1.29 3.15 8.48
CA LEU A 184 1.30 3.38 7.02
C LEU A 184 2.73 3.68 6.59
N GLN A 185 3.30 2.89 5.67
CA GLN A 185 4.47 3.33 4.91
C GLN A 185 3.99 3.73 3.51
N ARG A 186 3.97 5.04 3.26
CA ARG A 186 3.89 5.61 1.90
C ARG A 186 5.27 6.07 1.48
#